data_AF-A0A4U3AD30-F1
#
_entry.id   AF-A0A4U3AD30-F1
#
_cell.length_a   1.000
_cell.length_b   1.000
_cell.length_c   1.000
_cell.angle_alpha   90.00
_cell.angle_beta   90.00
_cell.angle_gamma   90.00
#
_symmetry.space_group_name_H-M   'P 1'
#
loop_
_entity.id
_entity.type
_entity.pdbx_description
1 polymer ?
#
loop_
_entity_poly.entity_id
_entity_poly.type
_entity_poly.pdbx_seq_one_letter_code
_entity_poly.pdbx_strand_id
1 'polypeptide(L)'
;MELLAKTRKLNALLQSAAGKPVNFREMSDTMCEVIEANVFVVSRRGKLLGYAIHQQIENERMKQMLAERQFPEEYTQSLFNITETSSNLDVNSAYTAFPVENRELFGQGLTTIVPIVGGGERLGTLVLARLGQEFLDDDLILAEYSSTVVGMEILREKAEEI
;
A
#
# COMPACT_ATOMS: atom_id res chain seq x y z
N MET A 1 -20.26 9.02 10.33
CA MET A 1 -19.25 9.77 11.12
C MET A 1 -17.91 9.05 11.23
N GLU A 2 -17.80 7.80 10.77
CA GLU A 2 -16.55 7.03 10.83
C GLU A 2 -15.46 7.55 9.86
N LEU A 3 -15.81 7.76 8.59
CA LEU A 3 -14.86 8.21 7.56
C LEU A 3 -14.14 9.51 7.93
N LEU A 4 -14.86 10.50 8.49
CA LEU A 4 -14.26 11.77 8.92
C LEU A 4 -13.23 11.57 10.06
N ALA A 5 -13.46 10.62 10.97
CA ALA A 5 -12.49 10.32 12.02
C ALA A 5 -11.25 9.64 11.44
N LYS A 6 -11.44 8.70 10.52
CA LYS A 6 -10.39 8.00 9.76
C LYS A 6 -9.52 8.99 8.96
N THR A 7 -10.13 9.92 8.23
CA THR A 7 -9.40 10.96 7.48
C THR A 7 -8.66 11.94 8.40
N ARG A 8 -9.23 12.31 9.55
CA ARG A 8 -8.54 13.14 10.56
C ARG A 8 -7.30 12.45 11.12
N LYS A 9 -7.37 11.13 11.35
CA LYS A 9 -6.23 10.34 11.82
C LYS A 9 -5.09 10.33 10.81
N LEU A 10 -5.38 10.13 9.53
CA LEU A 10 -4.38 10.22 8.46
C LEU A 10 -3.80 11.64 8.31
N ASN A 11 -4.63 12.67 8.44
CA ASN A 11 -4.15 14.07 8.45
C ASN A 11 -3.20 14.35 9.62
N ALA A 12 -3.52 13.87 10.82
CA ALA A 12 -2.71 14.09 12.01
C ALA A 12 -1.31 13.47 11.88
N LEU A 13 -1.22 12.28 11.27
CA LEU A 13 0.06 11.66 10.93
C LEU A 13 0.92 12.58 10.06
N LEU A 14 0.37 13.07 8.94
CA LEU A 14 1.09 13.98 8.03
C LEU A 14 1.58 15.25 8.74
N GLN A 15 0.72 15.86 9.56
CA GLN A 15 1.07 17.06 10.32
C GLN A 15 2.16 16.79 11.37
N SER A 16 2.14 15.62 11.99
CA SER A 16 3.10 15.22 13.02
C SER A 16 4.47 14.79 12.49
N ALA A 17 4.52 14.44 11.20
CA ALA A 17 5.74 14.12 10.46
C ALA A 17 6.49 15.38 9.98
N ALA A 18 5.83 16.54 9.97
CA ALA A 18 6.45 17.79 9.56
C ALA A 18 7.67 18.14 10.44
N GLY A 19 8.82 18.34 9.81
CA GLY A 19 10.09 18.64 10.48
C GLY A 19 10.79 17.42 11.09
N LYS A 20 10.32 16.20 10.81
CA LYS A 20 10.98 14.94 11.17
C LYS A 20 11.41 14.17 9.91
N PRO A 21 12.43 13.30 10.00
CA PRO A 21 12.74 12.37 8.92
C PRO A 21 11.52 11.55 8.52
N VAL A 22 11.38 11.27 7.22
CA VAL A 22 10.28 10.46 6.68
C VAL A 22 10.33 9.04 7.28
N ASN A 23 9.18 8.53 7.73
CA ASN A 23 9.05 7.21 8.32
C ASN A 23 7.90 6.41 7.69
N PHE A 24 8.17 5.76 6.55
CA PHE A 24 7.16 4.96 5.84
C PHE A 24 6.57 3.81 6.65
N ARG A 25 7.26 3.33 7.69
CA ARG A 25 6.73 2.29 8.58
C ARG A 25 5.57 2.83 9.42
N GLU A 26 5.77 3.96 10.09
CA GLU A 26 4.73 4.62 10.89
C GLU A 26 3.53 5.02 10.02
N MET A 27 3.79 5.45 8.79
CA MET A 27 2.73 5.71 7.82
C MET A 27 1.96 4.44 7.49
N SER A 28 2.67 3.34 7.21
CA SER A 28 2.04 2.05 6.88
C SER A 28 1.19 1.53 8.04
N ASP A 29 1.68 1.63 9.27
CA ASP A 29 0.95 1.23 10.47
C ASP A 29 -0.36 2.02 10.63
N THR A 30 -0.32 3.34 10.43
CA THR A 30 -1.51 4.19 10.50
C THR A 30 -2.51 3.86 9.39
N MET A 31 -2.04 3.67 8.15
CA MET A 31 -2.88 3.28 7.02
C MET A 31 -3.54 1.92 7.26
N CYS A 32 -2.79 0.96 7.78
CA CYS A 32 -3.25 -0.38 8.10
C CYS A 32 -4.36 -0.37 9.14
N GLU A 33 -4.24 0.47 10.17
CA GLU A 33 -5.27 0.62 11.19
C GLU A 33 -6.52 1.32 10.65
N VAL A 34 -6.34 2.36 9.82
CA VAL A 34 -7.45 3.18 9.33
C VAL A 34 -8.27 2.47 8.23
N ILE A 35 -7.59 1.78 7.32
CA ILE A 35 -8.20 1.07 6.18
C ILE A 35 -8.57 -0.37 6.56
N GLU A 36 -8.04 -0.88 7.67
CA GLU A 36 -8.29 -2.26 8.15
C GLU A 36 -7.87 -3.29 7.08
N ALA A 37 -6.66 -3.11 6.55
CA ALA A 37 -6.10 -3.95 5.50
C ALA A 37 -4.57 -4.07 5.66
N ASN A 38 -3.98 -5.11 5.08
CA ASN A 38 -2.54 -5.16 4.88
C ASN A 38 -2.13 -4.04 3.93
N VAL A 39 -1.03 -3.37 4.25
CA VAL A 39 -0.54 -2.21 3.51
C VAL A 39 0.90 -2.47 3.09
N PHE A 40 1.19 -2.23 1.80
CA PHE A 40 2.54 -2.28 1.26
C PHE A 40 2.80 -1.02 0.42
N VAL A 41 3.84 -0.27 0.78
CA VAL A 41 4.30 0.89 0.03
C VAL A 41 5.50 0.47 -0.82
N VAL A 42 5.29 0.32 -2.12
CA VAL A 42 6.27 -0.20 -3.06
C VAL A 42 6.83 0.93 -3.91
N SER A 43 8.15 1.08 -3.94
CA SER A 43 8.81 2.06 -4.80
C SER A 43 8.73 1.69 -6.28
N ARG A 44 9.17 2.59 -7.15
CA ARG A 44 9.27 2.34 -8.59
C ARG A 44 10.10 1.12 -8.99
N ARG A 45 11.02 0.68 -8.13
CA ARG A 45 11.92 -0.45 -8.42
C ARG A 45 11.60 -1.68 -7.56
N GLY A 46 10.45 -1.69 -6.91
CA GLY A 46 10.00 -2.85 -6.13
C GLY A 46 10.50 -2.87 -4.70
N LYS A 47 11.40 -1.94 -4.32
CA LYS A 47 11.81 -1.78 -2.92
C LYS A 47 10.59 -1.49 -2.05
N LEU A 48 10.43 -2.25 -0.98
CA LEU A 48 9.40 -2.05 0.02
C LEU A 48 9.83 -0.92 0.97
N LEU A 49 9.24 0.27 0.78
CA LEU A 49 9.54 1.46 1.58
C LEU A 49 8.98 1.32 2.99
N GLY A 50 7.75 0.82 3.09
CA GLY A 50 7.06 0.54 4.35
C GLY A 50 5.98 -0.53 4.13
N TYR A 51 5.63 -1.23 5.20
CA TYR A 51 4.50 -2.15 5.20
C TYR A 51 3.93 -2.30 6.60
N ALA A 52 2.68 -2.74 6.68
CA ALA A 52 2.01 -3.12 7.91
C ALA A 52 1.01 -4.25 7.63
N ILE A 53 0.89 -5.18 8.57
CA ILE A 53 0.09 -6.40 8.41
C ILE A 53 -1.07 -6.35 9.41
N HIS A 54 -2.28 -6.22 8.88
CA HIS A 54 -3.53 -6.32 9.63
C HIS A 54 -3.94 -7.77 9.87
N GLN A 55 -3.81 -8.61 8.83
CA GLN A 55 -4.16 -10.02 8.84
C GLN A 55 -2.94 -10.83 8.40
N GLN A 56 -2.46 -11.72 9.27
CA GLN A 56 -1.30 -12.54 8.97
C GLN A 56 -1.59 -13.50 7.81
N ILE A 57 -0.71 -13.48 6.82
CA ILE A 57 -0.71 -14.41 5.69
C ILE A 57 0.39 -15.42 5.96
N GLU A 58 0.01 -16.65 6.35
CA GLU A 58 0.97 -17.74 6.54
C GLU A 58 1.46 -18.28 5.18
N ASN A 59 2.51 -17.65 4.65
CA ASN A 59 3.16 -18.10 3.43
C ASN A 59 4.66 -17.73 3.46
N GLU A 60 5.52 -18.71 3.21
CA GLU A 60 6.98 -18.54 3.29
C GLU A 60 7.52 -17.55 2.26
N ARG A 61 6.95 -17.50 1.04
CA ARG A 61 7.34 -16.52 0.01
C ARG A 61 7.03 -15.09 0.46
N MET A 62 5.86 -14.86 1.06
CA MET A 62 5.51 -13.56 1.63
C MET A 62 6.43 -13.17 2.78
N LYS A 63 6.76 -14.11 3.68
CA LYS A 63 7.73 -13.86 4.77
C LYS A 63 9.11 -13.50 4.21
N GLN A 64 9.57 -14.18 3.18
CA GLN A 64 10.84 -13.88 2.49
C GLN A 64 10.80 -12.50 1.84
N MET A 65 9.76 -12.15 1.08
CA MET A 65 9.61 -10.83 0.46
C MET A 65 9.64 -9.69 1.50
N LEU A 66 8.96 -9.89 2.65
CA LEU A 66 8.97 -8.93 3.75
C LEU A 66 10.34 -8.82 4.44
N ALA A 67 11.06 -9.94 4.55
CA ALA A 67 12.41 -9.97 5.10
C ALA A 67 13.44 -9.30 4.17
N GLU A 68 13.36 -9.57 2.87
CA GLU A 68 14.21 -9.00 1.82
C GLU A 68 13.85 -7.55 1.49
N ARG A 69 12.66 -7.08 1.91
CA ARG A 69 12.12 -5.76 1.61
C ARG A 69 12.09 -5.44 0.11
N GLN A 70 11.82 -6.44 -0.71
CA GLN A 70 11.84 -6.32 -2.16
C GLN A 70 10.73 -7.17 -2.76
N PHE A 71 9.94 -6.56 -3.63
CA PHE A 71 8.98 -7.28 -4.46
C PHE A 71 9.66 -7.84 -5.71
N PRO A 72 9.19 -8.98 -6.24
CA PRO A 72 9.67 -9.53 -7.51
C PRO A 72 9.65 -8.47 -8.61
N GLU A 73 10.70 -8.44 -9.43
CA GLU A 73 10.86 -7.42 -10.46
C GLU A 73 9.73 -7.47 -11.49
N GLU A 74 9.36 -8.66 -11.95
CA GLU A 74 8.27 -8.88 -12.91
C GLU A 74 6.92 -8.34 -12.38
N TYR A 75 6.62 -8.63 -11.11
CA TYR A 75 5.43 -8.10 -10.45
C TYR A 75 5.48 -6.58 -10.32
N THR A 76 6.63 -6.03 -9.94
CA THR A 76 6.79 -4.58 -9.83
C THR A 76 6.58 -3.88 -11.18
N GLN A 77 7.15 -4.42 -12.26
CA GLN A 77 7.00 -3.87 -13.60
C GLN A 77 5.54 -3.93 -14.06
N SER A 78 4.81 -5.00 -13.74
CA SER A 78 3.39 -5.10 -14.10
C SER A 78 2.52 -4.05 -13.40
N LEU A 79 2.82 -3.70 -12.13
CA LEU A 79 2.11 -2.65 -11.38
C LEU A 79 2.20 -1.25 -12.03
N PHE A 80 3.22 -0.98 -12.85
CA PHE A 80 3.33 0.28 -13.57
C PHE A 80 2.31 0.47 -14.67
N ASN A 81 1.76 -0.62 -15.20
CA ASN A 81 0.74 -0.58 -16.24
C ASN A 81 -0.62 -0.12 -15.70
N ILE A 82 -0.82 -0.15 -14.37
CA ILE A 82 -2.03 0.33 -13.71
C ILE A 82 -1.90 1.84 -13.51
N THR A 83 -2.68 2.63 -14.25
CA THR A 83 -2.63 4.10 -14.24
C THR A 83 -3.65 4.75 -13.31
N GLU A 84 -4.66 4.01 -12.88
CA GLU A 84 -5.73 4.43 -11.98
C GLU A 84 -5.99 3.37 -10.90
N THR A 85 -6.71 3.73 -9.84
CA THR A 85 -7.03 2.78 -8.76
C THR A 85 -7.78 1.57 -9.31
N SER A 86 -7.25 0.38 -9.03
CA SER A 86 -7.84 -0.89 -9.42
C SER A 86 -8.18 -1.68 -8.15
N SER A 87 -9.47 -1.70 -7.79
CA SER A 87 -9.96 -2.24 -6.54
C SER A 87 -10.53 -3.65 -6.67
N ASN A 88 -10.59 -4.36 -5.54
CA ASN A 88 -11.24 -5.68 -5.42
C ASN A 88 -10.77 -6.72 -6.43
N LEU A 89 -9.48 -6.69 -6.77
CA LEU A 89 -8.84 -7.72 -7.60
C LEU A 89 -8.78 -9.03 -6.83
N ASP A 90 -9.38 -10.07 -7.40
CA ASP A 90 -9.38 -11.40 -6.80
C ASP A 90 -8.00 -12.07 -6.86
N VAL A 91 -7.91 -13.28 -6.29
CA VAL A 91 -6.67 -14.08 -6.31
C VAL A 91 -6.26 -14.64 -7.68
N ASN A 92 -7.13 -14.51 -8.69
CA ASN A 92 -6.84 -14.93 -10.06
C ASN A 92 -6.18 -13.81 -10.86
N SER A 93 -6.32 -12.55 -10.43
CA SER A 93 -5.64 -11.41 -11.01
C SER A 93 -4.12 -11.59 -11.01
N ALA A 94 -3.46 -11.17 -12.08
CA ALA A 94 -2.01 -11.09 -12.17
C ALA A 94 -1.40 -10.06 -11.18
N TYR A 95 -2.24 -9.17 -10.65
CA TYR A 95 -1.86 -8.11 -9.70
C TYR A 95 -2.25 -8.45 -8.26
N THR A 96 -2.65 -9.69 -7.99
CA THR A 96 -3.00 -10.08 -6.62
C THR A 96 -1.77 -9.99 -5.71
N ALA A 97 -1.98 -9.46 -4.51
CA ALA A 97 -0.97 -9.45 -3.46
C ALA A 97 -0.83 -10.84 -2.79
N PHE A 98 -1.72 -11.79 -3.11
CA PHE A 98 -1.72 -13.11 -2.53
C PHE A 98 -0.84 -14.10 -3.32
N PRO A 99 -0.20 -15.07 -2.64
CA PRO A 99 0.58 -16.11 -3.31
C PRO A 99 -0.27 -16.97 -4.25
N VAL A 100 0.16 -17.07 -5.51
CA VAL A 100 -0.55 -17.83 -6.56
C VAL A 100 -0.53 -19.34 -6.30
N GLU A 101 0.50 -19.82 -5.59
CA GLU A 101 0.64 -21.21 -5.17
C GLU A 101 -0.41 -21.64 -4.13
N ASN A 102 -0.98 -20.68 -3.39
CA ASN A 102 -1.91 -20.93 -2.29
C ASN A 102 -3.29 -20.29 -2.56
N ARG A 103 -3.69 -20.15 -3.82
CA ARG A 103 -4.97 -19.52 -4.22
C ARG A 103 -6.18 -20.12 -3.51
N GLU A 104 -6.20 -21.43 -3.30
CA GLU A 104 -7.29 -22.12 -2.60
C GLU A 104 -7.41 -21.68 -1.14
N LEU A 105 -6.29 -21.42 -0.46
CA LEU A 105 -6.26 -20.94 0.92
C LEU A 105 -6.74 -19.49 1.03
N PHE A 106 -6.53 -18.70 -0.02
CA PHE A 106 -6.87 -17.29 -0.08
C PHE A 106 -8.04 -17.00 -1.03
N GLY A 107 -8.96 -17.94 -1.26
CA GLY A 107 -10.02 -17.78 -2.26
C GLY A 107 -10.91 -16.52 -2.08
N GLN A 108 -10.90 -15.92 -0.89
CA GLN A 108 -11.60 -14.67 -0.55
C GLN A 108 -10.66 -13.45 -0.47
N GLY A 109 -9.42 -13.59 -0.94
CA GLY A 109 -8.41 -12.54 -0.93
C GLY A 109 -8.69 -11.49 -1.98
N LEU A 110 -8.77 -10.25 -1.54
CA LEU A 110 -8.98 -9.09 -2.38
C LEU A 110 -7.79 -8.16 -2.29
N THR A 111 -7.37 -7.67 -3.45
CA THR A 111 -6.26 -6.73 -3.60
C THR A 111 -6.78 -5.42 -4.21
N THR A 112 -6.32 -4.29 -3.66
CA THR A 112 -6.53 -2.98 -4.28
C THR A 112 -5.17 -2.36 -4.57
N ILE A 113 -4.99 -1.91 -5.81
CA ILE A 113 -3.79 -1.26 -6.30
C ILE A 113 -4.07 0.23 -6.49
N VAL A 114 -3.31 1.06 -5.79
CA VAL A 114 -3.44 2.53 -5.87
C VAL A 114 -2.10 3.11 -6.34
N PRO A 115 -2.05 3.75 -7.52
CA PRO A 115 -0.87 4.48 -7.98
C PRO A 115 -0.48 5.58 -6.99
N ILE A 116 0.81 5.66 -6.63
CA ILE A 116 1.34 6.80 -5.88
C ILE A 116 1.93 7.79 -6.88
N VAL A 117 1.30 8.96 -6.99
CA VAL A 117 1.70 10.04 -7.92
C VAL A 117 2.05 11.28 -7.11
N GLY A 118 3.17 11.93 -7.44
CA GLY A 118 3.56 13.19 -6.83
C GLY A 118 4.41 14.01 -7.80
N GLY A 119 4.21 15.34 -7.81
CA GLY A 119 4.90 16.23 -8.75
C GLY A 119 4.59 15.95 -10.23
N GLY A 120 3.48 15.27 -10.52
CA GLY A 120 3.12 14.83 -11.88
C GLY A 120 3.78 13.52 -12.33
N GLU A 121 4.58 12.87 -11.48
CA GLU A 121 5.26 11.61 -11.80
C GLU A 121 4.76 10.43 -10.96
N ARG A 122 4.83 9.22 -11.54
CA ARG A 122 4.61 7.97 -10.81
C ARG A 122 5.80 7.69 -9.88
N LEU A 123 5.57 7.73 -8.58
CA LEU A 123 6.58 7.55 -7.52
C LEU A 123 6.62 6.14 -6.94
N GLY A 124 5.52 5.40 -7.05
CA GLY A 124 5.42 4.04 -6.51
C GLY A 124 3.99 3.51 -6.58
N THR A 125 3.71 2.46 -5.83
CA THR A 125 2.40 1.82 -5.77
C THR A 125 2.07 1.53 -4.31
N LEU A 126 0.87 1.90 -3.88
CA LEU A 126 0.27 1.46 -2.64
C LEU A 126 -0.54 0.19 -2.96
N VAL A 127 -0.21 -0.90 -2.30
CA VAL A 127 -0.91 -2.18 -2.43
C VAL A 127 -1.63 -2.44 -1.12
N LEU A 128 -2.94 -2.69 -1.23
CA LEU A 128 -3.80 -3.06 -0.10
C LEU A 128 -4.29 -4.48 -0.30
N ALA A 129 -4.34 -5.27 0.78
CA ALA A 129 -4.84 -6.63 0.72
C ALA A 129 -5.60 -7.00 1.99
N ARG A 130 -6.76 -7.67 1.84
CA ARG A 130 -7.50 -8.26 2.97
C ARG A 130 -8.31 -9.47 2.54
N LEU A 131 -8.74 -10.28 3.50
CA LEU A 131 -9.59 -11.44 3.27
C LEU A 131 -11.07 -11.09 3.56
N GLY A 132 -11.97 -11.56 2.70
CA GLY A 132 -13.40 -11.68 2.98
C GLY A 132 -14.24 -10.41 2.86
N GLN A 133 -13.64 -9.22 2.84
CA GLN A 133 -14.37 -7.94 2.76
C GLN A 133 -13.93 -7.10 1.56
N GLU A 134 -14.88 -6.67 0.74
CA GLU A 134 -14.65 -5.78 -0.43
C GLU A 134 -14.27 -4.38 0.02
N PHE A 135 -13.30 -3.77 -0.66
CA PHE A 135 -12.95 -2.35 -0.54
C PHE A 135 -14.08 -1.50 -1.14
N LEU A 136 -14.75 -0.73 -0.29
CA LEU A 136 -15.84 0.17 -0.68
C LEU A 136 -15.32 1.58 -0.90
N ASP A 137 -16.18 2.48 -1.42
CA ASP A 137 -15.80 3.86 -1.73
C ASP A 137 -15.12 4.59 -0.56
N ASP A 138 -15.60 4.39 0.67
CA ASP A 138 -14.97 4.95 1.88
C ASP A 138 -13.52 4.45 2.07
N ASP A 139 -13.26 3.16 1.80
CA ASP A 139 -11.91 2.59 1.84
C ASP A 139 -11.04 3.15 0.70
N LEU A 140 -11.60 3.31 -0.50
CA LEU A 140 -10.89 3.83 -1.66
C LEU A 140 -10.52 5.31 -1.49
N ILE A 141 -11.41 6.11 -0.91
CA ILE A 141 -11.13 7.50 -0.53
C ILE A 141 -9.95 7.56 0.43
N LEU A 142 -9.93 6.70 1.45
CA LEU A 142 -8.82 6.63 2.39
C LEU A 142 -7.53 6.17 1.70
N ALA A 143 -7.61 5.19 0.81
CA ALA A 143 -6.48 4.66 0.07
C ALA A 143 -5.83 5.70 -0.87
N GLU A 144 -6.62 6.44 -1.63
CA GLU A 144 -6.11 7.50 -2.52
C GLU A 144 -5.62 8.73 -1.77
N TYR A 145 -6.29 9.08 -0.67
CA TYR A 145 -5.78 10.11 0.24
C TYR A 145 -4.42 9.70 0.80
N SER A 146 -4.31 8.47 1.30
CA SER A 146 -3.07 7.87 1.77
C SER A 146 -1.98 7.82 0.70
N SER A 147 -2.30 7.44 -0.54
CA SER A 147 -1.32 7.39 -1.63
C SER A 147 -0.76 8.79 -1.93
N THR A 148 -1.62 9.81 -1.90
CA THR A 148 -1.20 11.21 -2.09
C THR A 148 -0.26 11.66 -0.99
N VAL A 149 -0.60 11.37 0.27
CA VAL A 149 0.23 11.70 1.44
C VAL A 149 1.59 11.00 1.36
N VAL A 150 1.63 9.72 1.02
CA VAL A 150 2.88 8.97 0.81
C VAL A 150 3.69 9.56 -0.34
N GLY A 151 3.05 9.97 -1.43
CA GLY A 151 3.72 10.62 -2.56
C GLY A 151 4.42 11.92 -2.16
N MET A 152 3.79 12.73 -1.31
CA MET A 152 4.40 13.95 -0.77
C MET A 152 5.65 13.64 0.07
N GLU A 153 5.59 12.60 0.91
CA GLU A 153 6.72 12.21 1.76
C GLU A 153 7.88 11.62 0.94
N ILE A 154 7.61 10.87 -0.14
CA ILE A 154 8.64 10.40 -1.08
C ILE A 154 9.38 11.58 -1.72
N LEU A 155 8.65 12.63 -2.12
CA LEU A 155 9.27 13.84 -2.68
C LEU A 155 10.10 14.59 -1.64
N ARG A 156 9.63 14.65 -0.39
CA ARG A 156 10.36 15.29 0.71
C ARG A 156 11.67 14.56 1.01
N GLU A 157 11.63 13.23 1.15
CA GLU A 157 12.83 12.40 1.39
C GLU A 157 13.88 12.64 0.30
N LYS A 158 13.48 12.65 -0.97
CA LYS A 158 14.39 12.94 -2.10
C LYS A 158 14.99 14.35 -2.06
N ALA A 159 14.27 15.34 -1.53
CA ALA A 159 14.76 16.71 -1.42
C ALA A 159 15.75 16.86 -0.25
N GLU A 160 15.64 16.04 0.79
CA GLU A 160 16.57 16.01 1.94
C GLU A 160 17.88 15.26 1.61
N GLU A 161 17.91 14.38 0.59
CA GLU A 161 19.11 13.68 0.12
C GLU A 161 20.04 14.55 -0.76
N ILE A 162 19.63 15.79 -1.11
CA ILE A 162 20.39 16.75 -1.96
C ILE A 162 21.13 17.76 -1.08
#